data_AF-A0A496SIS3-F1
#
_entry.id   AF-A0A496SIS3-F1
#
_cell.length_a   1.000
_cell.length_b   1.000
_cell.length_c   1.000
_cell.angle_alpha   90.00
_cell.angle_beta   90.00
_cell.angle_gamma   90.00
#
_symmetry.space_group_name_H-M   'P 1'
#
loop_
_entity.id
_entity.type
_entity.pdbx_description
1 polymer ?
#
loop_
_entity_poly.entity_id
_entity_poly.type
_entity_poly.pdbx_seq_one_letter_code
_entity_poly.pdbx_strand_id
1 'polypeptide(L)'
;MSLPALVLSWTFVSLSGVLSPGPLSAMAFAGGARSGFRTGPLLSTGHALLELCLIVGLALGLGKFVQEGKVADLVSLFGGGFLVWMGYGL
;
A
#
# COMPACT_ATOMS: atom_id res chain seq x y z
N MET A 1 -27.05 -0.88 3.81
CA MET A 1 -26.10 -0.42 4.85
C MET A 1 -26.47 1.01 5.21
N SER A 2 -26.48 1.36 6.50
CA SER A 2 -26.72 2.76 6.92
C SER A 2 -25.45 3.61 6.70
N LEU A 3 -25.60 4.92 6.47
CA LEU A 3 -24.46 5.83 6.31
C LEU A 3 -23.44 5.75 7.47
N PRO A 4 -23.87 5.68 8.75
CA PRO A 4 -22.93 5.52 9.85
C PRO A 4 -22.14 4.21 9.78
N ALA A 5 -22.79 3.12 9.37
CA ALA A 5 -22.13 1.82 9.22
C ALA A 5 -21.08 1.85 8.10
N LEU A 6 -21.33 2.57 6.99
CA LEU A 6 -20.36 2.74 5.92
C LEU A 6 -19.13 3.52 6.39
N VAL A 7 -19.34 4.67 7.04
CA VAL A 7 -18.25 5.52 7.55
C VAL A 7 -17.39 4.77 8.56
N LEU A 8 -18.02 4.04 9.49
CA LEU A 8 -17.30 3.22 10.46
C LEU A 8 -16.50 2.12 9.78
N SER A 9 -17.11 1.36 8.88
CA SER A 9 -16.44 0.27 8.16
C SER A 9 -15.24 0.78 7.38
N TRP A 10 -15.42 1.86 6.61
CA TRP A 10 -14.33 2.48 5.84
C TRP A 10 -13.19 2.97 6.73
N THR A 11 -13.52 3.59 7.87
CA THR A 11 -12.54 4.09 8.84
C THR A 11 -11.72 2.94 9.42
N PHE A 12 -12.37 1.88 9.91
CA PHE A 12 -11.67 0.74 10.51
C PHE A 12 -10.84 -0.06 9.51
N VAL A 13 -11.35 -0.28 8.29
CA VAL A 13 -10.59 -0.96 7.23
C VAL A 13 -9.35 -0.16 6.83
N SER A 14 -9.50 1.16 6.66
CA SER A 14 -8.37 2.04 6.30
C SER A 14 -7.34 2.14 7.44
N LEU A 15 -7.79 2.27 8.69
CA LEU A 15 -6.93 2.25 9.87
C LEU A 15 -6.16 0.95 9.99
N SER A 16 -6.82 -0.19 9.76
CA SER A 16 -6.16 -1.50 9.80
C SER A 16 -4.98 -1.58 8.83
N GLY A 17 -5.14 -1.03 7.61
CA GLY A 17 -4.06 -1.00 6.62
C GLY A 17 -2.89 -0.11 7.06
N VAL A 18 -3.17 1.13 7.47
CA VAL A 18 -2.14 2.11 7.86
C VAL A 18 -1.40 1.71 9.14
N LEU A 19 -2.09 1.08 10.09
CA LEU A 19 -1.49 0.67 11.37
C LEU A 19 -0.70 -0.65 11.28
N SER A 20 -0.84 -1.42 10.20
CA SER A 20 -0.04 -2.61 9.99
C SER A 20 1.44 -2.22 9.84
N PRO A 21 2.36 -2.67 10.71
CA PRO A 21 3.75 -2.27 10.65
C PRO A 21 4.36 -2.66 9.30
N GLY A 22 4.90 -1.68 8.59
CA GLY A 22 5.44 -1.85 7.25
C GLY A 22 6.10 -0.59 6.69
N PRO A 23 6.54 -0.61 5.42
CA PRO A 23 7.25 0.50 4.79
C PRO A 23 6.52 1.85 4.88
N LEU A 24 5.21 1.84 4.57
CA LEU A 24 4.39 3.05 4.56
C LEU A 24 4.18 3.61 5.95
N SER A 25 3.94 2.76 6.96
CA SER A 25 3.80 3.18 8.34
C SER A 25 5.13 3.73 8.88
N ALA A 26 6.25 3.07 8.60
CA ALA A 26 7.59 3.54 8.95
C ALA A 26 7.87 4.93 8.34
N MET A 27 7.56 5.10 7.06
CA MET A 27 7.70 6.39 6.37
C MET A 27 6.75 7.47 6.92
N ALA A 28 5.52 7.11 7.30
CA ALA A 28 4.58 8.04 7.93
C ALA A 28 5.10 8.55 9.28
N PHE A 29 5.67 7.67 10.11
CA PHE A 29 6.29 8.07 11.39
C PHE A 29 7.56 8.90 11.17
N ALA A 30 8.51 8.41 10.38
CA ALA A 30 9.79 9.07 10.14
C ALA A 30 9.62 10.42 9.43
N GLY A 31 8.78 10.46 8.39
CA GLY A 31 8.46 11.68 7.67
C GLY A 31 7.56 12.61 8.48
N GLY A 32 6.66 12.09 9.32
CA GLY A 32 5.84 12.91 10.23
C GLY A 32 6.71 13.66 11.25
N ALA A 33 7.73 12.97 11.79
CA ALA A 33 8.68 13.57 12.73
C ALA A 33 9.56 14.66 12.09
N ARG A 34 9.91 14.54 10.80
CA ARG A 34 10.80 15.49 10.11
C ARG A 34 10.08 16.62 9.37
N SER A 35 8.99 16.30 8.67
CA SER A 35 8.30 17.20 7.73
C SER A 35 6.88 17.57 8.17
N GLY A 36 6.48 17.13 9.37
CA GLY A 36 5.22 17.50 10.01
C GLY A 36 3.99 17.03 9.25
N PHE A 37 2.90 17.81 9.34
CA PHE A 37 1.59 17.45 8.80
C PHE A 37 1.59 17.18 7.28
N ARG A 38 2.51 17.77 6.51
CA ARG A 38 2.56 17.63 5.05
C ARG A 38 2.84 16.19 4.61
N THR A 39 3.52 15.40 5.43
CA THR A 39 3.87 14.01 5.12
C THR A 39 2.64 13.15 4.89
N GLY A 40 1.58 13.33 5.70
CA GLY A 40 0.36 12.53 5.61
C GLY A 40 -0.32 12.62 4.23
N PRO A 41 -0.75 13.82 3.79
CA PRO A 41 -1.38 14.01 2.48
C PRO A 41 -0.48 13.59 1.31
N LEU A 42 0.83 13.88 1.39
CA LEU A 42 1.76 13.56 0.31
C LEU A 42 1.93 12.05 0.15
N LEU A 43 2.10 11.32 1.27
CA LEU A 43 2.26 9.87 1.29
C LEU A 43 0.97 9.18 0.84
N SER A 44 -0.19 9.63 1.35
CA SER A 44 -1.49 9.07 0.98
C SER A 44 -1.82 9.27 -0.50
N THR A 45 -1.53 10.45 -1.05
CA THR A 45 -1.80 10.73 -2.47
C THR A 45 -0.90 9.92 -3.39
N GLY A 46 0.39 9.83 -3.05
CA GLY A 46 1.34 9.01 -3.81
C GLY A 46 0.98 7.51 -3.77
N HIS A 47 0.57 7.00 -2.61
CA HIS A 47 0.12 5.63 -2.45
C HIS A 47 -1.16 5.36 -3.26
N ALA A 48 -2.19 6.21 -3.10
CA ALA A 48 -3.46 6.08 -3.79
C ALA A 48 -3.31 6.15 -5.32
N LEU A 49 -2.36 6.96 -5.83
CA LEU A 49 -2.08 7.03 -7.26
C LEU A 49 -1.54 5.69 -7.80
N LEU A 50 -0.59 5.07 -7.09
CA LEU A 50 -0.06 3.76 -7.46
C LEU A 50 -1.15 2.68 -7.43
N GLU A 51 -1.98 2.68 -6.38
CA GLU A 51 -3.11 1.77 -6.27
C GLU A 51 -4.11 1.96 -7.40
N LEU A 52 -4.43 3.19 -7.77
CA LEU A 52 -5.33 3.49 -8.88
C LEU A 52 -4.79 2.95 -10.21
N CYS A 53 -3.50 3.17 -10.50
CA CYS A 53 -2.86 2.59 -11.68
C CYS A 53 -2.96 1.06 -11.69
N LEU A 54 -2.75 0.42 -10.54
CA LEU A 54 -2.82 -1.03 -10.40
C LEU A 54 -4.26 -1.55 -10.59
N ILE A 55 -5.25 -0.90 -9.98
CA ILE A 55 -6.68 -1.22 -10.13
C ILE A 55 -7.11 -1.08 -11.60
N VAL A 56 -6.72 0.00 -12.27
CA VAL A 56 -6.99 0.20 -13.70
C VAL A 56 -6.35 -0.91 -14.53
N GLY A 57 -5.08 -1.25 -14.25
CA GLY A 57 -4.41 -2.37 -14.91
C GLY A 57 -5.14 -3.69 -14.71
N LEU A 58 -5.52 -4.01 -13.48
CA LEU A 58 -6.28 -5.22 -13.14
C LEU A 58 -7.64 -5.25 -13.86
N ALA A 59 -8.35 -4.12 -13.92
CA ALA A 59 -9.62 -3.98 -14.64
C ALA A 59 -9.47 -4.20 -16.16
N LEU A 60 -8.33 -3.81 -16.75
CA LEU A 60 -7.99 -4.05 -18.15
C LEU A 60 -7.53 -5.49 -18.43
N GLY A 61 -7.43 -6.35 -17.40
CA GLY A 61 -7.10 -7.77 -17.54
C GLY A 61 -5.69 -8.16 -17.10
N LEU A 62 -4.92 -7.24 -16.49
CA LEU A 62 -3.58 -7.54 -15.93
C LEU A 62 -3.62 -8.69 -14.92
N GLY A 63 -4.77 -8.93 -14.25
CA GLY A 63 -4.93 -10.03 -13.31
C GLY A 63 -4.62 -11.40 -13.91
N LYS A 64 -4.96 -11.65 -15.18
CA LYS A 64 -4.65 -12.93 -15.85
C LYS A 64 -3.14 -13.12 -16.05
N PHE A 65 -2.43 -12.04 -16.30
CA PHE A 65 -0.98 -12.03 -16.46
C PHE A 65 -0.26 -12.22 -15.12
N VAL A 66 -0.73 -11.55 -14.06
CA VAL A 66 -0.15 -11.70 -12.71
C VAL A 66 -0.41 -13.10 -12.14
N GLN A 67 -1.51 -13.75 -12.50
CA GLN A 67 -1.83 -15.13 -12.10
C GLN A 67 -1.06 -16.20 -12.86
N GLU A 68 -0.31 -15.84 -13.91
CA GLU A 68 0.59 -16.78 -14.57
C GLU A 68 1.70 -17.19 -13.58
N GLY A 69 1.85 -18.48 -13.30
CA GLY A 69 2.71 -18.97 -12.22
C GLY A 69 4.13 -18.41 -12.26
N LYS A 70 4.72 -18.30 -13.46
CA LYS A 70 6.05 -17.71 -13.65
C LYS A 70 6.12 -16.22 -13.26
N VAL A 71 5.07 -15.44 -13.54
CA VAL A 71 5.01 -14.02 -13.21
C VAL A 71 4.82 -13.84 -11.72
N ALA A 72 3.92 -14.60 -11.11
CA ALA A 72 3.72 -14.60 -9.66
C ALA A 72 4.99 -14.98 -8.89
N ASP A 73 5.71 -16.00 -9.36
CA ASP A 73 6.98 -16.44 -8.77
C ASP A 73 8.04 -15.34 -8.84
N LEU A 74 8.19 -14.67 -9.98
CA LEU A 74 9.11 -13.54 -10.12
C LEU A 74 8.72 -12.38 -9.19
N VAL A 75 7.44 -11.98 -9.19
CA VAL A 75 6.96 -10.88 -8.34
C VAL A 75 7.17 -11.20 -6.85
N SER A 76 6.93 -12.44 -6.44
CA SER A 76 7.15 -12.87 -5.05
C SER A 76 8.63 -12.87 -4.67
N LEU A 77 9.53 -13.33 -5.56
CA LEU A 77 10.97 -13.33 -5.31
C LEU A 77 11.53 -11.91 -5.22
N PHE A 78 11.19 -11.04 -6.17
CA PHE A 78 11.65 -9.65 -6.16
C PHE A 78 11.01 -8.85 -5.03
N GLY A 79 9.71 -9.03 -4.77
CA GLY A 79 9.00 -8.38 -3.68
C GLY A 79 9.54 -8.80 -2.31
N GLY A 80 9.73 -10.10 -2.09
CA GLY A 80 10.32 -10.63 -0.86
C GLY A 80 11.77 -10.16 -0.67
N GLY A 81 12.59 -10.22 -1.73
CA GLY A 81 13.96 -9.71 -1.69
C GLY A 81 14.02 -8.21 -1.37
N PHE A 82 13.12 -7.42 -1.95
CA PHE A 82 13.00 -6.00 -1.65
C PHE A 82 12.61 -5.75 -0.19
N LEU A 83 11.69 -6.54 0.36
CA LEU A 83 11.30 -6.43 1.78
C LEU A 83 12.47 -6.79 2.71
N VAL A 84 13.26 -7.81 2.39
CA VAL A 84 14.46 -8.18 3.16
C VAL A 84 15.51 -7.06 3.09
N TRP A 85 15.78 -6.53 1.89
CA TRP A 85 16.70 -5.42 1.71
C TRP A 85 16.26 -4.18 2.50
N MET A 86 14.97 -3.87 2.44
CA MET A 86 14.37 -2.78 3.19
C MET A 86 14.52 -3.01 4.69
N GLY A 87 14.24 -4.20 5.21
CA GLY A 87 14.41 -4.54 6.63
C GLY A 87 15.86 -4.52 7.12
N TYR A 88 16.84 -4.57 6.22
CA TYR A 88 18.26 -4.41 6.57
C TYR A 88 18.70 -2.93 6.60
N GLY A 89 18.12 -2.08 5.74
CA GLY A 89 18.55 -0.69 5.53
C GLY A 89 17.67 0.40 6.17
N LEU A 90 16.47 0.05 6.64
CA LEU A 90 15.59 0.90 7.48
C LEU A 90 15.79 0.56 8.96
#